data_AF-A0A1N6YIH8-F1
#
_entry.id   AF-A0A1N6YIH8-F1
#
_cell.length_a   1.000
_cell.length_b   1.000
_cell.length_c   1.000
_cell.angle_alpha   90.00
_cell.angle_beta   90.00
_cell.angle_gamma   90.00
#
_symmetry.space_group_name_H-M   'P 1'
#
loop_
_entity.id
_entity.type
_entity.pdbx_description
1 polymer ?
#
loop_
_entity_poly.entity_id
_entity_poly.type
_entity_poly.pdbx_seq_one_letter_code
_entity_poly.pdbx_strand_id
1 'polypeptide(L)'
;MQRFLANIALSIILLAIPVVAQLAMPLPNSMGLSLLLYVPFHYAFFLLALILFLALNIYLSNKMKARLWQGAALGGVATIGWFSVSFLVVGQLHLSLGGQL
;
A
#
# COMPACT_ATOMS: atom_id res chain seq x y z
N MET A 1 -1.70 20.46 4.16
CA MET A 1 -0.30 20.04 3.89
C MET A 1 0.14 18.85 4.74
N GLN A 2 0.04 18.89 6.08
CA GLN A 2 0.50 17.80 6.96
C GLN A 2 -0.09 16.41 6.63
N ARG A 3 -1.40 16.31 6.36
CA ARG A 3 -2.07 15.05 6.02
C ARG A 3 -1.57 14.43 4.71
N PHE A 4 -1.32 15.27 3.71
CA PHE A 4 -0.80 14.84 2.43
C PHE A 4 0.60 14.25 2.56
N LEU A 5 1.51 14.96 3.26
CA LEU A 5 2.86 14.49 3.52
C LEU A 5 2.88 13.17 4.31
N ALA A 6 2.01 13.03 5.32
CA ALA A 6 1.92 11.80 6.11
C ALA A 6 1.44 10.60 5.28
N ASN A 7 0.44 10.79 4.41
CA ASN A 7 -0.02 9.73 3.51
C ASN A 7 1.05 9.35 2.50
N ILE A 8 1.80 10.31 1.96
CA ILE A 8 2.94 10.02 1.07
C ILE A 8 4.01 9.21 1.80
N ALA A 9 4.42 9.65 2.99
CA ALA A 9 5.44 8.96 3.77
C ALA A 9 5.04 7.50 4.05
N LEU A 10 3.80 7.29 4.52
CA LEU A 10 3.26 5.94 4.74
C LEU A 10 3.20 5.12 3.44
N SER A 11 2.79 5.74 2.33
CA SER A 11 2.73 5.08 1.03
C SER A 11 4.10 4.58 0.58
N ILE A 12 5.14 5.41 0.72
CA ILE A 12 6.52 5.04 0.34
C ILE A 12 7.02 3.88 1.22
N ILE A 13 6.79 3.95 2.53
CA ILE A 13 7.18 2.88 3.48
C ILE A 13 6.50 1.56 3.10
N LEU A 14 5.19 1.59 2.86
CA LEU A 14 4.43 0.38 2.52
C LEU A 14 4.77 -0.14 1.13
N LEU A 15 5.08 0.71 0.16
CA LEU A 15 5.52 0.31 -1.18
C LEU A 15 6.90 -0.37 -1.17
N ALA A 16 7.80 0.05 -0.27
CA ALA A 16 9.13 -0.52 -0.18
C ALA A 16 9.09 -2.03 0.12
N ILE A 17 8.11 -2.51 0.89
CA ILE A 17 7.99 -3.91 1.29
C ILE A 17 7.81 -4.84 0.07
N PRO A 18 6.76 -4.71 -0.77
CA PRO A 18 6.59 -5.59 -1.92
C PRO A 18 7.67 -5.37 -2.99
N VAL A 19 8.24 -4.15 -3.11
CA VAL A 19 9.37 -3.90 -4.02
C VAL A 19 10.61 -4.68 -3.57
N VAL A 20 10.99 -4.60 -2.29
CA VAL A 20 12.12 -5.35 -1.74
C VAL A 20 11.84 -6.85 -1.83
N ALA A 21 10.63 -7.30 -1.52
CA ALA A 21 10.25 -8.71 -1.66
C ALA A 21 10.35 -9.21 -3.11
N GLN A 22 10.06 -8.35 -4.10
CA GLN A 22 10.23 -8.68 -5.52
C GLN A 22 11.70 -8.78 -5.91
N LEU A 23 12.56 -7.90 -5.40
CA LEU A 23 13.99 -7.87 -5.71
C LEU A 23 14.81 -8.93 -4.96
N ALA A 24 14.38 -9.31 -3.76
CA ALA A 24 15.12 -10.22 -2.89
C ALA A 24 15.00 -11.70 -3.30
N MET A 25 14.07 -12.04 -4.19
CA MET A 25 13.80 -13.43 -4.59
C MET A 25 13.92 -13.63 -6.10
N PRO A 26 14.73 -14.61 -6.56
CA PRO A 26 14.85 -14.92 -7.98
C PRO A 26 13.56 -15.52 -8.54
N LEU A 27 13.27 -15.23 -9.80
CA LEU A 27 12.15 -15.83 -10.54
C LEU A 27 12.31 -17.36 -10.66
N PRO A 28 11.20 -18.13 -10.65
CA PRO A 28 9.79 -17.72 -10.61
C PRO A 28 9.25 -17.46 -9.19
N ASN A 29 10.06 -17.63 -8.15
CA ASN A 29 9.66 -17.53 -6.73
C ASN A 29 9.56 -16.08 -6.22
N SER A 30 9.42 -15.10 -7.11
CA SER A 30 9.41 -13.70 -6.72
C SER A 30 8.15 -13.37 -5.94
N MET A 31 8.28 -12.98 -4.67
CA MET A 31 7.14 -12.83 -3.76
C MET A 31 6.45 -11.47 -3.83
N GLY A 32 7.05 -10.43 -4.40
CA GLY A 32 6.48 -9.07 -4.33
C GLY A 32 5.10 -8.95 -5.00
N LEU A 33 4.95 -9.51 -6.21
CA LEU A 33 3.66 -9.55 -6.90
C LEU A 33 2.66 -10.44 -6.16
N SER A 34 3.11 -11.61 -5.67
CA SER A 34 2.26 -12.54 -4.92
C SER A 34 1.76 -11.97 -3.60
N LEU A 35 2.58 -11.17 -2.92
CA LEU A 35 2.26 -10.47 -1.67
C LEU A 35 1.17 -9.40 -1.89
N LEU A 36 1.06 -8.87 -3.11
CA LEU A 36 -0.01 -7.98 -3.53
C LEU A 36 -1.26 -8.72 -4.06
N LEU A 37 -1.10 -9.88 -4.72
CA LEU A 37 -2.15 -10.48 -5.56
C LEU A 37 -2.74 -11.83 -5.13
N TYR A 38 -2.03 -12.70 -4.41
CA TYR A 38 -2.41 -14.13 -4.39
C TYR A 38 -2.80 -14.70 -3.01
N VAL A 39 -4.04 -15.25 -2.97
CA VAL A 39 -4.67 -16.23 -2.05
C VAL A 39 -5.41 -15.66 -0.81
N PRO A 40 -6.60 -16.18 -0.39
CA PRO A 40 -7.58 -15.44 0.42
C PRO A 40 -7.19 -15.12 1.88
N PHE A 41 -6.05 -15.64 2.37
CA PHE A 41 -5.44 -15.24 3.64
C PHE A 41 -4.38 -14.12 3.51
N HIS A 42 -4.03 -13.71 2.28
CA HIS A 42 -2.89 -12.82 1.97
C HIS A 42 -3.27 -11.36 1.64
N TYR A 43 -4.56 -11.01 1.67
CA TYR A 43 -4.98 -9.60 1.76
C TYR A 43 -4.52 -8.92 3.05
N ALA A 44 -3.85 -9.64 3.95
CA ALA A 44 -3.25 -9.11 5.17
C ALA A 44 -2.42 -7.85 4.90
N PHE A 45 -1.71 -7.76 3.78
CA PHE A 45 -0.92 -6.58 3.47
C PHE A 45 -1.79 -5.39 3.03
N PHE A 46 -2.81 -5.63 2.21
CA PHE A 46 -3.79 -4.61 1.85
C PHE A 46 -4.62 -4.15 3.06
N LEU A 47 -5.05 -5.08 3.92
CA LEU A 47 -5.77 -4.80 5.15
C LEU A 47 -4.89 -4.05 6.16
N LEU A 48 -3.61 -4.40 6.27
CA LEU A 48 -2.65 -3.66 7.07
C LEU A 48 -2.52 -2.23 6.55
N ALA A 49 -2.37 -2.05 5.23
CA ALA A 49 -2.35 -0.73 4.63
C ALA A 49 -3.64 0.04 4.94
N LEU A 50 -4.80 -0.60 4.80
CA LEU A 50 -6.10 0.00 5.14
C LEU A 50 -6.16 0.46 6.60
N ILE A 51 -5.78 -0.40 7.54
CA ILE A 51 -5.78 -0.09 8.97
C ILE A 51 -4.84 1.09 9.25
N LEU A 52 -3.63 1.08 8.68
CA LEU A 52 -2.65 2.14 8.90
C LEU A 52 -3.10 3.48 8.30
N PHE A 53 -3.63 3.49 7.08
CA PHE A 53 -4.17 4.70 6.46
C PHE A 53 -5.41 5.21 7.20
N LEU A 54 -6.31 4.34 7.64
CA LEU A 54 -7.47 4.73 8.46
C LEU A 54 -7.02 5.32 9.79
N ALA A 55 -6.17 4.62 10.53
CA ALA A 55 -5.65 5.08 11.82
C ALA A 55 -4.96 6.44 11.71
N LEU A 56 -4.09 6.60 10.69
CA LEU A 56 -3.40 7.88 10.43
C LEU A 56 -4.39 9.01 10.12
N ASN A 57 -5.35 8.79 9.21
CA ASN A 57 -6.27 9.85 8.79
C ASN A 57 -7.35 10.16 9.85
N ILE A 58 -7.74 9.18 10.67
CA ILE A 58 -8.62 9.38 11.83
C ILE A 58 -7.88 10.19 12.91
N TYR A 59 -6.65 9.79 13.25
CA TYR A 59 -5.81 10.51 14.21
C TYR A 59 -5.61 11.98 13.80
N LEU A 60 -5.25 12.23 12.53
CA LEU A 60 -5.08 13.58 12.02
C LEU A 60 -6.40 14.36 11.96
N SER A 61 -7.54 13.71 11.71
CA SER A 61 -8.85 14.38 11.76
C SER A 61 -9.20 14.82 13.17
N ASN A 62 -8.94 13.98 14.18
CA ASN A 62 -9.14 14.34 15.57
C ASN A 62 -8.25 15.52 15.98
N LYS A 63 -6.95 15.48 15.62
CA LYS A 63 -6.00 16.57 15.88
C LYS A 63 -6.39 17.90 15.22
N MET A 64 -6.95 17.85 14.02
CA MET A 64 -7.38 19.04 13.27
C MET A 64 -8.83 19.48 13.57
N LYS A 65 -9.51 18.86 14.55
CA LYS A 65 -10.93 19.09 14.86
C LYS A 65 -11.87 18.92 13.65
N ALA A 66 -11.50 18.04 12.71
CA ALA A 66 -12.32 17.70 11.55
C ALA A 66 -13.26 16.52 11.86
N ARG A 67 -14.27 16.31 11.02
CA ARG A 67 -15.22 15.20 11.21
C ARG A 67 -14.52 13.85 10.99
N LEU A 68 -14.72 12.90 11.89
CA LEU A 68 -14.06 11.58 11.85
C LEU A 68 -14.34 10.80 10.55
N TRP A 69 -15.57 10.87 10.04
CA TRP A 69 -15.95 10.19 8.80
C TRP A 69 -15.16 10.69 7.58
N GLN A 70 -14.75 11.97 7.55
CA GLN A 70 -13.90 12.50 6.49
C GLN A 70 -12.49 11.91 6.57
N GLY A 71 -11.98 11.70 7.79
CA GLY A 71 -10.73 10.99 8.01
C GLY A 71 -10.77 9.55 7.52
N ALA A 72 -11.83 8.82 7.89
CA ALA A 72 -12.01 7.43 7.44
C ALA A 72 -12.14 7.34 5.91
N ALA A 73 -12.95 8.21 5.29
CA ALA A 73 -13.10 8.24 3.83
C ALA A 73 -11.77 8.52 3.12
N LEU A 74 -10.98 9.49 3.61
CA LEU A 74 -9.66 9.79 3.05
C LEU A 74 -8.66 8.65 3.24
N GLY A 75 -8.70 7.95 4.37
CA GLY A 75 -7.87 6.75 4.59
C GLY A 75 -8.21 5.63 3.61
N GLY A 76 -9.50 5.39 3.36
CA GLY A 76 -9.97 4.44 2.36
C GLY A 76 -9.48 4.78 0.94
N VAL A 77 -9.68 6.03 0.51
CA VAL A 77 -9.22 6.52 -0.79
C VAL A 77 -7.69 6.41 -0.93
N ALA A 78 -6.95 6.80 0.12
CA ALA A 78 -5.49 6.68 0.13
C ALA A 78 -5.02 5.22 -0.01
N THR A 79 -5.72 4.29 0.63
CA THR A 79 -5.41 2.86 0.54
C THR A 79 -5.63 2.32 -0.87
N ILE A 80 -6.75 2.66 -1.51
CA ILE A 80 -7.03 2.24 -2.88
C ILE A 80 -5.98 2.81 -3.84
N GLY A 81 -5.69 4.11 -3.72
CA GLY A 81 -4.67 4.76 -4.54
C GLY A 81 -3.29 4.13 -4.35
N TRP A 82 -2.90 3.86 -3.10
CA TRP A 82 -1.65 3.18 -2.79
C TRP A 82 -1.59 1.77 -3.40
N PHE A 83 -2.67 0.99 -3.30
CA PHE A 83 -2.71 -0.36 -3.86
C PHE A 83 -2.57 -0.34 -5.38
N SER A 84 -3.29 0.55 -6.07
CA SER A 84 -3.18 0.70 -7.52
C SER A 84 -1.76 1.07 -7.96
N VAL A 85 -1.13 2.04 -7.30
CA VAL A 85 0.26 2.42 -7.62
C VAL A 85 1.22 1.27 -7.32
N SER A 86 1.07 0.59 -6.18
CA SER A 86 1.94 -0.52 -5.79
C SER A 86 1.82 -1.69 -6.76
N PHE A 87 0.60 -2.03 -7.18
CA PHE A 87 0.35 -3.04 -8.20
C PHE A 87 1.03 -2.69 -9.52
N LEU A 88 0.93 -1.44 -9.99
CA LEU A 88 1.61 -1.00 -11.21
C LEU A 88 3.13 -1.07 -11.07
N VAL A 89 3.69 -0.53 -9.99
CA VAL A 89 5.15 -0.52 -9.77
C VAL A 89 5.71 -1.94 -9.69
N VAL A 90 5.11 -2.78 -8.86
CA VAL A 90 5.59 -4.15 -8.64
C VAL A 90 5.28 -5.04 -9.84
N GLY A 91 4.16 -4.83 -10.53
CA GLY A 91 3.83 -5.50 -11.78
C GLY A 91 4.83 -5.18 -12.90
N GLN A 92 5.16 -3.90 -13.08
CA GLN A 92 6.19 -3.48 -14.03
C GLN A 92 7.57 -4.04 -13.66
N LEU A 93 7.90 -4.07 -12.37
CA LEU A 93 9.15 -4.65 -11.89
C LEU A 93 9.21 -6.16 -12.14
N HIS A 94 8.11 -6.87 -11.88
CA HIS A 94 7.98 -8.31 -12.14
C HIS A 94 8.18 -8.63 -13.62
N LEU A 95 7.51 -7.88 -14.52
CA LEU A 95 7.69 -7.98 -15.97
C LEU A 95 9.13 -7.68 -16.40
N SER A 96 9.74 -6.61 -15.87
CA SER A 96 11.10 -6.20 -16.21
C SER A 96 12.16 -7.22 -15.82
N LEU A 97 11.90 -7.99 -14.76
CA LEU A 97 12.78 -9.08 -14.32
C LEU A 97 12.62 -10.36 -15.16
N GLY A 98 11.67 -10.39 -16.10
CA GLY A 98 11.39 -11.54 -16.97
C GLY A 98 10.24 -12.44 -16.48
N GLY A 99 9.46 -11.98 -15.50
CA GLY A 99 8.22 -12.63 -15.11
C GLY A 99 7.12 -12.44 -16.15
N GLN A 100 6.22 -13.41 -16.29
CA GLN A 100 5.00 -13.28 -17.08
C GLN A 100 3.82 -12.96 -16.14
N LEU A 101 2.92 -12.07 -16.58
CA LEU A 101 1.71 -11.71 -15.82
C LEU A 101 0.70 -12.86 -15.75
#